data_AF-X1TWC8-F1
#
_entry.id   AF-X1TWC8-F1
#
_cell.length_a   1.000
_cell.length_b   1.000
_cell.length_c   1.000
_cell.angle_alpha   90.00
_cell.angle_beta   90.00
_cell.angle_gamma   90.00
#
_symmetry.space_group_name_H-M   'P 1'
#
loop_
_entity.id
_entity.type
_entity.pdbx_description
1 polymer ?
#
loop_
_entity_poly.entity_id
_entity_poly.type
_entity_poly.pdbx_seq_one_letter_code
_entity_poly.pdbx_strand_id
1 'polypeptide(L)'
;MVTAVRPERGGFLRPFGTAWFIVEFLKGNGPEDSKRIDPAEGAPMTDIHYEYKSALHRAHARDAVERQEAARIRRGLPAFTEEEYGLC
;
A
#
# COMPACT_ATOMS: atom_id res chain seq x y z
N MET A 1 9.63 -2.51 32.94
CA MET A 1 10.22 -1.72 31.84
C MET A 1 9.71 -2.30 30.53
N VAL A 2 8.97 -1.53 29.73
CA VAL A 2 8.52 -1.96 28.40
C VAL A 2 9.61 -1.55 27.41
N THR A 3 10.34 -2.52 26.88
CA THR A 3 11.32 -2.29 25.84
C THR A 3 10.56 -1.96 24.55
N ALA A 4 10.68 -0.73 24.06
CA ALA A 4 10.10 -0.34 22.79
C ALA A 4 10.84 -1.09 21.66
N VAL A 5 10.24 -2.18 21.18
CA VAL A 5 10.74 -2.94 20.03
C VAL A 5 10.46 -2.12 18.77
N ARG A 6 11.37 -1.21 18.41
CA ARG A 6 11.37 -0.55 17.11
C ARG A 6 12.52 -1.12 16.27
N PRO A 7 12.30 -1.39 14.97
CA PRO A 7 13.40 -1.79 14.09
C PRO A 7 14.42 -0.65 13.96
N GLU A 8 15.71 -1.00 13.92
CA GLU A 8 16.82 -0.04 13.80
C GLU A 8 16.89 0.63 12.42
N ARG A 9 16.36 -0.03 11.38
CA ARG A 9 16.23 0.48 10.01
C ARG A 9 14.88 0.09 9.44
N GLY A 10 14.24 1.04 8.76
CA GLY A 10 12.92 0.84 8.16
C GLY A 10 11.88 0.53 9.22
N GLY A 11 11.23 1.57 9.76
CA GLY A 11 9.97 1.38 10.48
C GLY A 11 8.98 0.61 9.61
N PHE A 12 7.91 0.07 10.21
CA PHE A 12 6.77 -0.42 9.44
C PHE A 12 6.19 0.76 8.64
N LEU A 13 6.71 0.98 7.43
CA LEU A 13 6.29 2.07 6.57
C LEU A 13 4.93 1.67 6.03
N ARG A 14 3.90 2.06 6.76
CA ARG A 14 2.52 1.88 6.33
C ARG A 14 2.15 3.15 5.56
N PRO A 15 1.89 3.07 4.25
CA PRO A 15 1.48 4.22 3.46
C PRO A 15 0.17 4.85 3.98
N PHE A 16 -0.66 4.08 4.67
CA PHE A 16 -1.89 4.54 5.31
C PHE A 16 -2.18 3.77 6.62
N GLY A 17 -3.00 4.37 7.49
CA GLY A 17 -3.33 3.81 8.80
C GLY A 17 -4.32 2.64 8.72
N THR A 18 -4.03 1.53 9.40
CA THR A 18 -4.91 0.34 9.44
C THR A 18 -6.31 0.67 9.98
N ALA A 19 -6.40 1.45 11.06
CA ALA A 19 -7.68 1.82 11.67
C ALA A 19 -8.53 2.68 10.73
N TRP A 20 -7.90 3.63 10.02
CA TRP A 20 -8.58 4.46 9.04
C TRP A 20 -9.13 3.62 7.89
N PHE A 21 -8.33 2.69 7.34
CA PHE A 21 -8.75 1.81 6.26
C PHE A 21 -9.98 0.98 6.65
N ILE A 22 -9.96 0.38 7.85
CA ILE A 22 -11.08 -0.43 8.35
C ILE A 22 -12.35 0.42 8.48
N VAL A 23 -12.25 1.62 9.05
CA VAL A 23 -13.41 2.51 9.22
C VAL A 23 -13.99 2.94 7.87
N GLU A 24 -13.15 3.35 6.92
CA GLU A 24 -13.61 3.80 5.60
C GLU A 24 -14.15 2.66 4.74
N PHE A 25 -13.57 1.46 4.86
CA PHE A 25 -14.07 0.26 4.21
C PHE A 25 -15.47 -0.11 4.74
N LEU A 26 -15.65 -0.11 6.06
CA LEU A 26 -16.95 -0.40 6.68
C LEU A 26 -18.02 0.65 6.39
N LYS A 27 -17.63 1.90 6.13
CA LYS A 27 -18.54 2.95 5.65
C LYS A 27 -18.95 2.79 4.18
N GLY A 28 -18.31 1.88 3.44
CA GLY A 28 -18.59 1.67 2.01
C GLY A 28 -17.92 2.69 1.08
N ASN A 29 -16.94 3.46 1.57
CA ASN A 29 -16.26 4.49 0.78
C ASN A 29 -15.24 3.92 -0.21
N GLY A 30 -14.81 2.67 -0.04
CA GLY A 30 -13.89 1.98 -0.96
C GLY A 30 -12.48 2.60 -1.01
N PRO A 31 -11.76 2.68 0.13
CA PRO A 31 -10.42 3.27 0.17
C PRO A 31 -9.41 2.50 -0.71
N GLU A 32 -8.47 3.22 -1.35
CA GLU A 32 -7.37 2.61 -2.15
C GLU A 32 -7.83 1.65 -3.26
N ASP A 33 -8.90 2.03 -3.97
CA ASP A 33 -9.55 1.25 -5.04
C ASP A 33 -10.07 -0.12 -4.55
N SER A 34 -10.40 -0.24 -3.26
CA SER A 34 -10.98 -1.46 -2.71
C SER A 34 -12.42 -1.65 -3.17
N LYS A 35 -12.88 -2.90 -3.22
CA LYS A 35 -14.31 -3.20 -3.39
C LYS A 35 -15.14 -2.51 -2.29
N ARG A 36 -16.34 -2.05 -2.66
CA ARG A 36 -17.33 -1.58 -1.70
C ARG A 36 -17.89 -2.78 -0.95
N ILE A 37 -17.98 -2.69 0.37
CA ILE A 37 -18.57 -3.74 1.20
C ILE A 37 -20.07 -3.85 0.90
N ASP A 38 -20.56 -5.08 0.72
CA ASP A 38 -21.98 -5.39 0.74
C ASP A 38 -22.36 -5.89 2.14
N PRO A 39 -23.21 -5.17 2.90
CA PRO A 39 -23.63 -5.63 4.22
C PRO A 39 -24.49 -6.89 4.20
N ALA A 40 -25.10 -7.23 3.05
CA ALA A 40 -25.99 -8.39 2.89
C ALA A 40 -25.25 -9.65 2.43
N GLU A 41 -24.03 -9.51 1.89
CA GLU A 41 -23.28 -10.61 1.29
C GLU A 41 -21.78 -10.50 1.63
N GLY A 42 -21.24 -11.49 2.35
CA GLY A 42 -19.80 -11.58 2.59
C GLY A 42 -19.38 -11.90 4.02
N ALA A 43 -18.06 -12.01 4.22
CA ALA A 43 -17.42 -12.20 5.52
C ALA A 43 -16.53 -10.96 5.77
N PRO A 44 -17.02 -9.94 6.49
CA PRO A 44 -16.37 -8.62 6.57
C PRO A 44 -14.89 -8.68 6.96
N MET A 45 -14.52 -9.62 7.85
CA MET A 45 -13.13 -9.81 8.26
C MET A 45 -12.22 -10.27 7.11
N THR A 46 -12.70 -11.18 6.26
CA THR A 46 -11.93 -11.70 5.11
C THR A 46 -11.76 -10.64 4.05
N ASP A 47 -12.83 -9.89 3.74
CA ASP A 47 -12.83 -8.86 2.72
C ASP A 47 -11.92 -7.69 3.11
N ILE A 48 -12.04 -7.22 4.36
CA ILE A 48 -11.14 -6.21 4.93
C ILE A 48 -9.69 -6.68 4.85
N HIS A 49 -9.40 -7.94 5.21
CA HIS A 49 -8.03 -8.46 5.19
C HIS A 49 -7.46 -8.50 3.76
N TYR A 50 -8.24 -9.03 2.80
CA TYR A 50 -7.84 -9.14 1.41
C TYR A 50 -7.57 -7.76 0.78
N GLU A 51 -8.50 -6.82 0.95
CA GLU A 51 -8.42 -5.49 0.36
C GLU A 51 -7.32 -4.66 1.00
N TYR A 52 -7.19 -4.72 2.33
CA TYR A 52 -6.12 -4.02 3.05
C TYR A 52 -4.73 -4.50 2.61
N LYS A 53 -4.53 -5.81 2.46
CA LYS A 53 -3.25 -6.37 1.99
C LYS A 53 -2.96 -6.01 0.54
N SER A 54 -3.98 -6.07 -0.31
CA SER A 54 -3.86 -5.70 -1.73
C SER A 54 -3.48 -4.22 -1.88
N ALA A 55 -4.13 -3.33 -1.14
CA ALA A 55 -3.80 -1.90 -1.11
C ALA A 55 -2.36 -1.66 -0.63
N LEU A 56 -1.91 -2.35 0.43
CA LEU A 56 -0.53 -2.26 0.91
C LEU A 56 0.48 -2.71 -0.15
N HIS A 57 0.22 -3.82 -0.85
CA HIS A 57 1.10 -4.30 -1.90
C HIS A 57 1.19 -3.32 -3.07
N ARG A 58 0.06 -2.72 -3.50
CA ARG A 58 0.05 -1.70 -4.56
C ARG A 58 0.87 -0.47 -4.15
N ALA A 59 0.65 0.04 -2.95
CA ALA A 59 1.38 1.19 -2.44
C ALA A 59 2.88 0.90 -2.28
N HIS A 60 3.26 -0.31 -1.84
CA HIS A 60 4.67 -0.73 -1.78
C HIS A 60 5.30 -0.87 -3.16
N ALA A 61 4.57 -1.40 -4.15
CA ALA A 61 5.07 -1.51 -5.52
C ALA A 61 5.33 -0.13 -6.11
N ARG A 62 4.38 0.81 -5.98
CA ARG A 62 4.53 2.21 -6.43
C ARG A 62 5.75 2.88 -5.79
N ASP A 63 5.88 2.82 -4.47
CA ASP A 63 7.02 3.41 -3.76
C ASP A 63 8.36 2.75 -4.12
N ALA A 64 8.37 1.44 -4.41
CA ALA A 64 9.58 0.77 -4.89
C ALA A 64 10.02 1.27 -6.27
N VAL A 65 9.08 1.47 -7.20
CA VAL A 65 9.35 2.01 -8.54
C VAL A 65 9.86 3.45 -8.43
N GLU A 66 9.20 4.31 -7.66
CA GLU A 66 9.62 5.69 -7.42
C GLU A 66 11.03 5.77 -6.82
N ARG A 67 11.36 4.89 -5.86
CA ARG A 67 12.71 4.82 -5.29
C ARG A 67 13.75 4.40 -6.32
N GLN A 68 13.43 3.49 -7.22
CA GLN A 68 14.33 3.08 -8.30
C GLN A 68 14.54 4.22 -9.32
N GLU A 69 13.49 4.91 -9.70
CA GLU A 69 13.56 6.04 -10.61
C GLU A 69 14.37 7.19 -10.03
N ALA A 70 14.12 7.57 -8.76
CA ALA A 70 14.90 8.58 -8.06
C ALA A 70 16.39 8.21 -7.98
N ALA A 71 16.72 6.92 -7.83
CA ALA A 71 18.10 6.44 -7.87
C ALA A 71 18.73 6.51 -9.27
N ARG A 72 17.96 6.27 -10.34
CA ARG A 72 18.42 6.41 -11.74
C ARG A 72 18.70 7.87 -12.10
N ILE A 73 17.78 8.78 -11.76
CA ILE A 73 17.95 10.23 -11.97
C ILE A 73 19.19 10.73 -11.25
N ARG A 74 19.42 10.30 -10.00
CA ARG A 74 20.63 10.66 -9.24
C ARG A 74 21.92 10.15 -9.90
N ARG A 75 21.85 9.08 -10.70
CA ARG A 75 22.98 8.52 -11.46
C ARG A 75 23.11 9.12 -12.87
N GLY A 76 22.25 10.07 -13.26
CA GLY A 76 22.26 10.70 -14.58
C GLY A 76 21.71 9.82 -15.71
N LEU A 77 21.02 8.73 -15.37
CA LEU A 77 20.33 7.87 -16.34
C LEU A 77 18.94 8.47 -16.65
N PRO A 78 18.41 8.25 -17.86
CA PRO A 78 17.05 8.68 -18.20
C PRO A 78 16.01 7.98 -17.33
N ALA A 79 14.85 8.63 -17.16
CA ALA A 79 13.67 8.03 -16.55
C ALA A 79 13.22 6.79 -17.36
N PHE A 80 12.44 5.91 -16.72
CA PHE A 80 11.88 4.73 -17.40
C PHE A 80 11.00 5.16 -18.58
N THR A 81 11.07 4.41 -19.69
CA THR A 81 10.11 4.58 -20.80
C THR A 81 8.75 3.99 -20.41
N GLU A 82 7.65 4.39 -21.09
CA GLU A 82 6.31 3.84 -20.81
C GLU A 82 6.26 2.30 -20.91
N GLU A 83 7.03 1.72 -21.83
CA GLU A 83 7.16 0.27 -22.02
C GLU A 83 7.86 -0.42 -20.85
N GLU A 84 8.89 0.21 -20.27
CA GLU A 84 9.59 -0.31 -19.09
C GLU A 84 8.79 -0.12 -17.80
N TYR A 85 8.00 0.96 -17.72
CA TYR A 85 7.10 1.22 -16.59
C TYR A 85 6.01 0.15 -16.43
N GLY A 86 5.47 -0.36 -17.55
CA GLY A 86 4.46 -1.44 -17.53
C GLY A 86 5.00 -2.82 -17.17
N LEU A 87 6.33 -3.00 -17.14
CA LEU A 87 7.00 -4.25 -16.79
C LEU A 87 7.49 -4.30 -15.33
N CYS A 88 7.46 -3.18 -14.61
CA CYS A 88 7.87 -3.05 -13.21
C CYS A 88 6.70 -3.30 -12.24
#